data_AF-A0A6A2X4N6-F1
#
_entry.id   AF-A0A6A2X4N6-F1
#
_cell.length_a   1.000
_cell.length_b   1.000
_cell.length_c   1.000
_cell.angle_alpha   90.00
_cell.angle_beta   90.00
_cell.angle_gamma   90.00
#
_symmetry.space_group_name_H-M   'P 1'
#
loop_
_entity.id
_entity.type
_entity.pdbx_description
1 polymer ?
#
loop_
_entity_poly.entity_id
_entity_poly.type
_entity_poly.pdbx_seq_one_letter_code
_entity_poly.pdbx_strand_id
1 'polypeptide(L)'
;MATDESLNPKPPSAHRPPLRSRNKPDKLSIYNSIAPPDTVTWVPQVLPEAEALAQKEDLVLWPSMVVIHNISMANNNPQEQKVVPIEGVQAFLSDKGFVGGKITVCLGRSADQSIMVVKFLGTFTGLATAERLHKYFVENKHGRIEFTSKNNGENSIEEMGDNLEEQLLYGYMAISEDLDKLDFHNRKWSVVKSKKEILDLANDPVKTDER
;
A
#
# COMPACT_ATOMS: atom_id res chain seq x y z
N MET A 1 44.42 -34.65 -60.99
CA MET A 1 44.97 -35.00 -59.67
C MET A 1 43.83 -34.74 -58.69
N ALA A 2 42.93 -35.69 -58.36
CA ALA A 2 43.10 -37.04 -57.79
C ALA A 2 43.84 -36.93 -56.43
N THR A 3 43.37 -37.40 -55.28
CA THR A 3 42.53 -38.56 -54.84
C THR A 3 41.83 -38.16 -53.50
N ASP A 4 40.65 -38.60 -53.04
CA ASP A 4 39.95 -39.90 -52.87
C ASP A 4 40.61 -40.92 -51.92
N GLU A 5 39.73 -41.66 -51.22
CA GLU A 5 39.86 -42.88 -50.39
C GLU A 5 40.19 -42.75 -48.89
N SER A 6 39.28 -43.12 -47.97
CA SER A 6 38.82 -44.47 -47.54
C SER A 6 39.80 -45.08 -46.50
N LEU A 7 39.49 -45.94 -45.52
CA LEU A 7 38.31 -46.61 -44.98
C LEU A 7 38.71 -47.11 -43.55
N ASN A 8 37.71 -47.39 -42.71
CA ASN A 8 37.72 -48.05 -41.38
C ASN A 8 38.68 -49.28 -41.23
N PRO A 9 39.06 -49.74 -40.00
CA PRO A 9 38.17 -50.68 -39.28
C PRO A 9 38.26 -50.71 -37.73
N LYS A 10 37.20 -51.30 -37.14
CA LYS A 10 37.03 -51.67 -35.72
C LYS A 10 37.59 -53.08 -35.45
N PRO A 11 38.13 -53.37 -34.25
CA PRO A 11 38.19 -54.75 -33.73
C PRO A 11 37.69 -54.85 -32.25
N PRO A 12 37.67 -56.02 -31.57
CA PRO A 12 36.43 -56.74 -31.28
C PRO A 12 36.10 -56.91 -29.78
N SER A 13 34.91 -57.48 -29.56
CA SER A 13 34.29 -57.93 -28.30
C SER A 13 35.21 -58.72 -27.36
N ALA A 14 35.14 -58.42 -26.05
CA ALA A 14 35.59 -59.32 -24.99
C ALA A 14 34.42 -59.62 -24.04
N HIS A 15 33.95 -60.87 -24.08
CA HIS A 15 33.04 -61.47 -23.12
C HIS A 15 33.68 -61.63 -21.73
N ARG A 16 32.93 -61.27 -20.68
CA ARG A 16 32.87 -62.03 -19.42
C ARG A 16 31.66 -61.62 -18.57
N PRO A 17 30.72 -62.54 -18.29
CA PRO A 17 29.96 -62.56 -17.03
C PRO A 17 30.32 -63.85 -16.24
N PRO A 18 29.74 -64.16 -15.06
CA PRO A 18 28.97 -63.36 -14.10
C PRO A 18 29.49 -63.55 -12.63
N LEU A 19 28.93 -62.84 -11.65
CA LEU A 19 28.32 -63.46 -10.45
C LEU A 19 27.68 -62.42 -9.53
N ARG A 20 26.38 -62.63 -9.35
CA ARG A 20 25.43 -61.96 -8.46
C ARG A 20 25.88 -62.07 -7.00
N SER A 21 25.99 -60.95 -6.30
CA SER A 21 25.82 -60.92 -4.84
C SER A 21 24.78 -59.85 -4.48
N ARG A 22 23.68 -60.31 -3.89
CA ARG A 22 22.59 -59.52 -3.33
C ARG A 22 23.14 -58.65 -2.22
N ASN A 23 22.82 -57.35 -2.21
CA ASN A 23 22.74 -56.59 -0.96
C ASN A 23 21.53 -55.63 -1.02
N LYS A 24 20.64 -55.87 -0.04
CA LYS A 24 19.50 -55.13 0.53
C LYS A 24 18.98 -53.84 -0.13
N PRO A 25 17.65 -53.66 -0.26
CA PRO A 25 17.08 -52.35 -0.53
C PRO A 25 17.23 -51.45 0.71
N ASP A 26 17.72 -50.24 0.47
CA ASP A 26 17.78 -49.16 1.44
C ASP A 26 16.40 -48.92 2.03
N LYS A 27 16.30 -49.04 3.36
CA LYS A 27 15.11 -48.61 4.09
C LYS A 27 14.98 -47.10 3.91
N LEU A 28 14.02 -46.68 3.10
CA LEU A 28 13.37 -45.39 3.28
C LEU A 28 12.83 -45.33 4.72
N SER A 29 13.47 -44.55 5.57
CA SER A 29 12.78 -43.90 6.70
C SER A 29 12.71 -42.42 6.40
N ILE A 30 11.68 -42.07 5.65
CA ILE A 30 11.20 -40.71 5.52
C ILE A 30 10.90 -40.25 6.95
N TYR A 31 11.54 -39.17 7.40
CA TYR A 31 11.26 -38.58 8.70
C TYR A 31 9.77 -38.24 8.78
N ASN A 32 9.01 -39.02 9.55
CA ASN A 32 7.71 -38.57 10.03
C ASN A 32 7.98 -37.47 11.05
N SER A 33 8.00 -36.23 10.58
CA SER A 33 7.88 -35.06 11.44
C SER A 33 6.46 -35.10 12.02
N ILE A 34 6.31 -35.76 13.16
CA ILE A 34 5.10 -35.68 13.96
C ILE A 34 5.11 -34.26 14.52
N ALA A 35 4.41 -33.36 13.82
CA ALA A 35 4.03 -32.08 14.39
C ALA A 35 3.36 -32.36 15.75
N PRO A 36 3.72 -31.65 16.83
CA PRO A 36 3.09 -31.84 18.13
C PRO A 36 1.56 -31.77 17.99
N PRO A 37 0.79 -32.60 18.72
CA PRO A 37 -0.68 -32.60 18.64
C PRO A 37 -1.33 -31.25 18.98
N ASP A 38 -0.55 -30.32 19.53
CA ASP A 38 -0.96 -28.96 19.88
C ASP A 38 -0.62 -27.91 18.81
N THR A 39 -0.30 -28.31 17.57
CA THR A 39 -0.21 -27.34 16.48
C THR A 39 -1.58 -26.74 16.20
N VAL A 40 -1.84 -25.57 16.80
CA VAL A 40 -2.94 -24.68 16.42
C VAL A 40 -2.81 -24.46 14.93
N THR A 41 -3.67 -25.13 14.17
CA THR A 41 -3.75 -24.93 12.74
C THR A 41 -4.34 -23.55 12.57
N TRP A 42 -3.51 -22.54 12.34
CA TRP A 42 -3.98 -21.19 12.10
C TRP A 42 -4.77 -21.21 10.79
N VAL A 43 -6.09 -21.17 10.91
CA VAL A 43 -6.99 -21.03 9.77
C VAL A 43 -7.32 -19.54 9.66
N PRO A 44 -6.86 -18.84 8.60
CA PRO A 44 -7.27 -17.47 8.39
C PRO A 44 -8.79 -17.38 8.29
N GLN A 45 -9.41 -16.63 9.19
CA GLN A 45 -10.82 -16.29 9.07
C GLN A 45 -10.96 -15.17 8.03
N VAL A 46 -11.75 -15.42 6.99
CA VAL A 46 -12.09 -14.37 6.02
C VAL A 46 -13.14 -13.47 6.65
N LEU A 47 -12.77 -12.22 6.88
CA LEU A 47 -13.69 -11.20 7.34
C LEU A 47 -14.51 -10.65 6.17
N PRO A 48 -15.76 -10.22 6.40
CA PRO A 48 -16.49 -9.39 5.45
C PRO A 48 -15.66 -8.17 5.04
N GLU A 49 -15.77 -7.75 3.78
CA GLU A 49 -14.94 -6.67 3.22
C GLU A 49 -15.05 -5.37 4.04
N ALA A 50 -16.27 -5.01 4.47
CA ALA A 50 -16.50 -3.83 5.29
C ALA A 50 -15.79 -3.91 6.66
N GLU A 51 -15.77 -5.08 7.29
CA GLU A 51 -15.09 -5.28 8.57
C GLU A 51 -13.57 -5.24 8.38
N ALA A 52 -13.06 -5.89 7.34
CA ALA A 52 -11.64 -5.85 7.00
C ALA A 52 -11.17 -4.42 6.67
N LEU A 53 -11.96 -3.65 5.94
CA LEU A 53 -11.67 -2.25 5.63
C LEU A 53 -11.68 -1.40 6.90
N ALA A 54 -12.69 -1.56 7.76
CA ALA A 54 -12.75 -0.83 9.03
C ALA A 54 -11.55 -1.12 9.94
N GLN A 55 -11.05 -2.37 9.96
CA GLN A 55 -9.82 -2.71 10.68
C GLN A 55 -8.57 -2.06 10.07
N LYS A 56 -8.47 -2.02 8.73
CA LYS A 56 -7.37 -1.35 8.04
C LYS A 56 -7.39 0.16 8.26
N GLU A 57 -8.56 0.78 8.23
CA GLU A 57 -8.75 2.22 8.41
C GLU A 57 -8.57 2.68 9.86
N ASP A 58 -8.60 1.76 10.83
CA ASP A 58 -8.17 2.04 12.20
C ASP A 58 -6.65 2.16 12.31
N LEU A 59 -5.89 1.45 11.47
CA LEU A 59 -4.43 1.45 11.46
C LEU A 59 -3.87 2.60 10.59
N VAL A 60 -3.84 3.79 11.18
CA VAL A 60 -3.41 5.03 10.53
C VAL A 60 -1.92 5.29 10.68
N LEU A 61 -1.36 6.09 9.77
CA LEU A 61 0.00 6.63 9.93
C LEU A 61 0.03 7.74 10.97
N TRP A 62 1.07 7.74 11.81
CA TRP A 62 1.31 8.72 12.86
C TRP A 62 2.70 9.36 12.71
N PRO A 63 2.82 10.71 12.73
CA PRO A 63 1.76 11.71 12.89
C PRO A 63 0.72 11.65 11.75
N SER A 64 -0.52 12.07 12.01
CA SER A 64 -1.64 11.91 11.07
C SER A 64 -1.35 12.54 9.72
N MET A 65 -1.66 11.83 8.64
CA MET A 65 -1.46 12.28 7.26
C MET A 65 -2.68 11.97 6.41
N VAL A 66 -2.97 12.83 5.44
CA VAL A 66 -3.96 12.59 4.38
C VAL A 66 -3.22 12.54 3.05
N VAL A 67 -3.43 11.47 2.29
CA VAL A 67 -2.95 11.35 0.91
C VAL A 67 -3.95 12.04 0.01
N ILE A 68 -3.47 12.86 -0.92
CA ILE A 68 -4.25 13.51 -1.97
C ILE A 68 -3.70 13.06 -3.33
N HIS A 69 -4.59 12.56 -4.18
CA HIS A 69 -4.32 12.23 -5.58
C HIS A 69 -4.88 13.30 -6.49
N ASN A 70 -4.08 13.73 -7.46
CA ASN A 70 -4.56 14.51 -8.60
C ASN A 70 -4.79 13.55 -9.76
N ILE A 71 -6.05 13.19 -10.00
CA ILE A 71 -6.40 12.20 -11.02
C ILE A 71 -6.12 12.68 -12.45
N SER A 72 -5.96 13.98 -12.68
CA SER A 72 -5.62 14.50 -14.01
C SER A 72 -4.23 14.07 -14.48
N MET A 73 -3.33 13.81 -13.52
CA MET A 73 -1.95 13.37 -13.82
C MET A 73 -1.87 11.93 -14.32
N ALA A 74 -2.95 11.14 -14.19
CA ALA A 74 -3.04 9.79 -14.75
C ALA A 74 -3.36 9.79 -16.26
N ASN A 75 -3.63 10.94 -16.87
CA ASN A 75 -3.90 11.04 -18.30
C ASN A 75 -2.63 10.81 -19.12
N ASN A 76 -2.71 9.98 -20.17
CA ASN A 76 -1.61 9.69 -21.07
C ASN A 76 -1.26 10.86 -22.01
N ASN A 77 -2.17 11.80 -22.23
CA ASN A 77 -1.94 13.00 -23.01
C ASN A 77 -1.44 14.14 -22.09
N PRO A 78 -0.17 14.57 -22.18
CA PRO A 78 0.37 15.62 -21.32
C PRO A 78 -0.34 16.97 -21.48
N GLN A 79 -0.98 17.24 -22.63
CA GLN A 79 -1.72 18.49 -22.85
C GLN A 79 -3.06 18.53 -22.09
N GLU A 80 -3.57 17.38 -21.68
CA GLU A 80 -4.80 17.26 -20.89
C GLU A 80 -4.51 17.08 -19.39
N GLN A 81 -3.24 16.89 -19.01
CA GLN A 81 -2.83 16.88 -17.62
C GLN A 81 -2.93 18.29 -17.04
N LYS A 82 -3.69 18.40 -15.95
CA LYS A 82 -3.86 19.61 -15.17
C LYS A 82 -3.10 19.44 -13.86
N VAL A 83 -1.95 20.09 -13.79
CA VAL A 83 -1.12 20.09 -12.60
C VAL A 83 -1.76 21.00 -11.55
N VAL A 84 -2.06 20.44 -10.38
CA VAL A 84 -2.43 21.21 -9.19
C VAL A 84 -1.17 21.37 -8.33
N PRO A 85 -0.56 22.56 -8.24
CA PRO A 85 0.65 22.77 -7.47
C PRO A 85 0.38 22.70 -5.96
N ILE A 86 1.45 22.64 -5.16
CA ILE A 86 1.35 22.62 -3.69
C ILE A 86 0.54 23.81 -3.18
N GLU A 87 0.77 24.99 -3.75
CA GLU A 87 0.06 26.23 -3.42
C GLU A 87 -1.43 26.12 -3.76
N GLY A 88 -1.77 25.42 -4.85
CA GLY A 88 -3.15 25.15 -5.24
C GLY A 88 -3.87 24.25 -4.24
N VAL A 89 -3.20 23.20 -3.75
CA VAL A 89 -3.75 22.37 -2.67
C VAL A 89 -3.86 23.14 -1.36
N GLN A 90 -2.90 24.00 -1.03
CA GLN A 90 -2.98 24.86 0.16
C GLN A 90 -4.16 25.84 0.07
N ALA A 91 -4.38 26.45 -1.09
CA ALA A 91 -5.52 27.32 -1.35
C ALA A 91 -6.84 26.54 -1.22
N PHE A 92 -6.95 25.39 -1.88
CA PHE A 92 -8.10 24.48 -1.75
C PHE A 92 -8.41 24.13 -0.30
N LEU A 93 -7.40 23.72 0.49
CA LEU A 93 -7.58 23.42 1.91
C LEU A 93 -8.07 24.64 2.69
N SER A 94 -7.52 25.82 2.38
CA SER A 94 -7.88 27.06 3.06
C SER A 94 -9.33 27.47 2.76
N ASP A 95 -9.74 27.39 1.49
CA ASP A 95 -11.10 27.70 1.01
C ASP A 95 -12.15 26.77 1.63
N LYS A 96 -11.76 25.53 1.95
CA LYS A 96 -12.60 24.55 2.65
C LYS A 96 -12.56 24.65 4.17
N GLY A 97 -11.88 25.66 4.70
CA GLY A 97 -11.83 25.91 6.14
C GLY A 97 -10.96 24.91 6.89
N PHE A 98 -10.00 24.28 6.21
CA PHE A 98 -8.86 23.58 6.82
C PHE A 98 -7.73 24.56 7.08
N VAL A 99 -8.07 25.67 7.75
CA VAL A 99 -7.15 26.71 8.20
C VAL A 99 -6.90 26.52 9.69
N GLY A 100 -5.63 26.42 10.10
CA GLY A 100 -5.25 26.31 11.51
C GLY A 100 -4.52 25.01 11.87
N GLY A 101 -3.73 25.08 12.94
CA GLY A 101 -2.72 24.07 13.25
C GLY A 101 -1.53 24.10 12.28
N LYS A 102 -0.43 23.41 12.62
CA LYS A 102 0.71 23.27 11.72
C LYS A 102 0.39 22.18 10.69
N ILE A 103 -0.36 22.56 9.65
CA ILE A 103 -0.58 21.74 8.45
C ILE A 103 0.58 21.97 7.49
N THR A 104 1.08 20.92 6.86
CA THR A 104 2.12 21.03 5.83
C THR A 104 1.75 20.15 4.65
N VAL A 105 1.71 20.73 3.45
CA VAL A 105 1.53 20.00 2.20
C VAL A 105 2.91 19.71 1.61
N CYS A 106 3.17 18.46 1.27
CA CYS A 106 4.40 18.03 0.61
C CYS A 106 4.10 17.06 -0.53
N LEU A 107 5.07 16.87 -1.42
CA LEU A 107 4.97 15.87 -2.48
C LEU A 107 4.97 14.45 -1.89
N GLY A 108 4.23 13.55 -2.53
CA GLY A 108 4.36 12.12 -2.32
C GLY A 108 5.64 11.57 -2.97
N ARG A 109 5.73 10.24 -3.06
CA ARG A 109 6.90 9.55 -3.63
C ARG A 109 7.21 10.01 -5.05
N SER A 110 6.21 10.15 -5.91
CA SER A 110 6.42 10.33 -7.35
C SER A 110 6.96 11.71 -7.74
N ALA A 111 6.98 12.70 -6.84
CA ALA A 111 7.50 14.07 -7.07
C ALA A 111 6.94 14.83 -8.31
N ASP A 112 6.06 14.21 -9.08
CA ASP A 112 5.39 14.68 -10.29
C ASP A 112 4.05 15.39 -10.00
N GLN A 113 3.75 15.61 -8.72
CA GLN A 113 2.51 16.25 -8.24
C GLN A 113 1.23 15.43 -8.51
N SER A 114 1.36 14.16 -8.95
CA SER A 114 0.23 13.22 -8.99
C SER A 114 -0.26 12.83 -7.60
N ILE A 115 0.65 12.81 -6.63
CA ILE A 115 0.38 12.52 -5.23
C ILE A 115 0.97 13.62 -4.35
N MET A 116 0.14 14.16 -3.47
CA MET A 116 0.52 15.06 -2.40
C MET A 116 0.11 14.48 -1.06
N VAL A 117 0.79 14.90 0.00
CA VAL A 117 0.54 14.45 1.36
C VAL A 117 0.35 15.67 2.24
N VAL A 118 -0.77 15.70 2.93
CA VAL A 118 -1.08 16.71 3.94
C VAL A 118 -0.71 16.14 5.29
N LYS A 119 0.26 16.76 5.95
CA LYS A 119 0.76 16.37 7.27
C LYS A 119 0.12 17.23 8.34
N PHE A 120 -0.30 16.57 9.41
CA PHE A 120 -0.81 17.20 10.61
C PHE A 120 0.16 16.99 11.77
N LEU A 121 0.07 17.81 12.82
CA LEU A 121 0.82 17.56 14.04
C LEU A 121 0.37 16.25 14.69
N GLY A 122 1.31 15.50 15.27
CA GLY A 122 1.02 14.31 16.09
C GLY A 122 0.38 14.67 17.43
N THR A 123 -0.83 15.22 17.38
CA THR A 123 -1.65 15.68 18.51
C THR A 123 -3.09 15.25 18.28
N PHE A 124 -3.92 15.20 19.32
CA PHE A 124 -5.34 14.86 19.17
C PHE A 124 -6.07 15.82 18.23
N THR A 125 -5.78 17.13 18.32
CA THR A 125 -6.33 18.11 17.37
C THR A 125 -5.85 17.86 15.94
N GLY A 126 -4.59 17.50 15.74
CA GLY A 126 -4.08 17.13 14.42
C GLY A 126 -4.77 15.91 13.82
N LEU A 127 -5.04 14.89 14.64
CA LEU A 127 -5.83 13.73 14.25
C LEU A 127 -7.26 14.13 13.87
N ALA A 128 -7.94 14.92 14.71
CA ALA A 128 -9.31 15.38 14.45
C ALA A 128 -9.43 16.19 13.16
N THR A 129 -8.47 17.08 12.88
CA THR A 129 -8.45 17.84 11.62
C THR A 129 -8.20 16.93 10.41
N ALA A 130 -7.30 15.94 10.53
CA ALA A 130 -7.05 14.96 9.48
C ALA A 130 -8.30 14.12 9.19
N GLU A 131 -9.04 13.71 10.23
CA GLU A 131 -10.32 12.99 10.09
C GLU A 131 -11.38 13.85 9.42
N ARG A 132 -11.48 15.13 9.79
CA ARG A 132 -12.40 16.08 9.14
C ARG A 132 -12.09 16.22 7.64
N LEU A 133 -10.81 16.27 7.26
CA LEU A 133 -10.41 16.35 5.85
C LEU A 133 -10.72 15.05 5.11
N HIS A 134 -10.42 13.90 5.71
CA HIS A 134 -10.78 12.61 5.14
C HIS A 134 -12.30 12.49 4.92
N LYS A 135 -13.10 12.84 5.93
CA LYS A 135 -14.56 12.82 5.85
C LYS A 135 -15.08 13.75 4.76
N TYR A 136 -14.49 14.95 4.62
CA TYR A 136 -14.83 15.86 3.53
C TYR A 136 -14.70 15.19 2.16
N PHE A 137 -13.59 14.52 1.87
CA PHE A 137 -13.43 13.83 0.58
C PHE A 137 -14.43 12.68 0.41
N VAL A 138 -14.68 11.89 1.44
CA VAL A 138 -15.66 10.79 1.39
C VAL A 138 -17.08 11.32 1.12
N GLU A 139 -17.50 12.38 1.82
CA GLU A 139 -18.84 12.98 1.62
C GLU A 139 -19.02 13.57 0.22
N ASN A 140 -17.93 14.00 -0.42
CA ASN A 140 -17.90 14.48 -1.80
C ASN A 140 -17.63 13.38 -2.84
N LYS A 141 -17.69 12.10 -2.45
CA LYS A 141 -17.42 10.93 -3.33
C LYS A 141 -16.02 10.95 -3.97
N HIS A 142 -15.06 11.58 -3.31
CA HIS A 142 -13.67 11.65 -3.73
C HIS A 142 -12.74 10.96 -2.72
N GLY A 143 -13.26 9.95 -2.02
CA GLY A 143 -12.53 9.17 -1.02
C GLY A 143 -11.66 8.08 -1.64
N ARG A 144 -11.12 7.21 -0.76
CA ARG A 144 -10.28 6.06 -1.16
C ARG A 144 -11.04 5.12 -2.09
N ILE A 145 -12.28 4.78 -1.74
CA ILE A 145 -13.10 3.83 -2.49
C ILE A 145 -13.28 4.33 -3.92
N GLU A 146 -13.67 5.59 -4.09
CA GLU A 146 -13.94 6.17 -5.41
C GLU A 146 -12.66 6.32 -6.23
N PHE A 147 -11.54 6.70 -5.61
CA PHE A 147 -10.24 6.72 -6.28
C PHE A 147 -9.83 5.32 -6.79
N THR A 148 -9.91 4.30 -5.92
CA THR A 148 -9.52 2.94 -6.29
C THR A 148 -10.46 2.33 -7.33
N SER A 149 -11.77 2.58 -7.24
CA SER A 149 -12.74 2.12 -8.25
C SER A 149 -12.50 2.79 -9.60
N LYS A 150 -12.18 4.09 -9.64
CA LYS A 150 -11.86 4.81 -10.88
C LYS A 150 -10.61 4.26 -11.55
N ASN A 151 -9.60 3.87 -10.77
CA ASN A 151 -8.38 3.26 -11.31
C ASN A 151 -8.61 1.88 -11.95
N ASN A 152 -9.74 1.23 -11.65
CA ASN A 152 -10.11 -0.09 -12.19
C ASN A 152 -11.11 -0.03 -13.36
N GLY A 153 -11.51 1.17 -13.83
CA GLY A 153 -12.47 1.36 -14.93
C GLY A 153 -12.01 2.41 -15.96
N GLU A 154 -12.56 2.37 -17.18
CA GLU A 154 -12.23 3.29 -18.27
C GLU A 154 -12.65 4.74 -17.96
N ASN A 155 -11.75 5.68 -18.28
CA ASN A 155 -11.83 7.09 -17.93
C ASN A 155 -12.76 7.89 -18.86
N SER A 156 -13.77 8.57 -18.30
CA SER A 156 -14.32 9.80 -18.86
C SER A 156 -14.13 10.94 -17.85
N ILE A 157 -13.34 11.94 -18.22
CA ILE A 157 -13.30 13.22 -17.51
C ILE A 157 -14.48 14.02 -18.10
N GLU A 158 -15.64 13.92 -17.45
CA GLU A 158 -16.80 14.73 -17.83
C GLU A 158 -16.54 16.22 -17.56
N GLU A 159 -17.24 17.07 -18.32
CA GLU A 159 -16.99 18.51 -18.46
C GLU A 159 -16.86 19.23 -17.11
N MET A 160 -15.72 19.92 -16.97
CA MET A 160 -15.35 20.64 -15.75
C MET A 160 -16.20 21.89 -15.54
N GLY A 161 -16.82 21.98 -14.37
CA GLY A 161 -17.49 23.19 -13.89
C GLY A 161 -16.53 24.12 -13.13
N ASP A 162 -17.10 25.13 -12.46
CA ASP A 162 -16.37 26.25 -11.80
C ASP A 162 -15.46 25.85 -10.61
N ASN A 163 -15.44 24.59 -10.18
CA ASN A 163 -14.51 24.12 -9.13
C ASN A 163 -13.65 22.95 -9.61
N LEU A 164 -12.60 23.32 -10.34
CA LEU A 164 -11.70 22.39 -11.00
C LEU A 164 -10.95 21.50 -10.00
N GLU A 165 -10.43 22.07 -8.91
CA GLU A 165 -9.69 21.35 -7.88
C GLU A 165 -10.57 20.36 -7.14
N GLU A 166 -11.81 20.72 -6.82
CA GLU A 166 -12.76 19.80 -6.20
C GLU A 166 -12.95 18.55 -7.04
N GLN A 167 -13.05 18.68 -8.37
CA GLN A 167 -13.27 17.54 -9.28
C GLN A 167 -12.02 16.69 -9.51
N LEU A 168 -10.83 17.27 -9.35
CA LEU A 168 -9.54 16.63 -9.64
C LEU A 168 -8.88 15.98 -8.43
N LEU A 169 -9.19 16.45 -7.23
CA LEU A 169 -8.52 16.01 -6.01
C LEU A 169 -9.34 14.93 -5.30
N TYR A 170 -8.70 13.77 -5.12
CA TYR A 170 -9.21 12.67 -4.31
C TYR A 170 -8.37 12.53 -3.07
N GLY A 171 -8.96 12.32 -1.91
CA GLY A 171 -8.21 12.33 -0.66
C GLY A 171 -8.72 11.38 0.40
N TYR A 172 -7.80 10.85 1.20
CA TYR A 172 -8.11 9.92 2.28
C TYR A 172 -7.03 9.87 3.36
N MET A 173 -7.44 9.51 4.59
CA MET A 173 -6.51 9.30 5.70
C MET A 173 -5.50 8.20 5.33
N ALA A 174 -4.21 8.47 5.51
CA ALA A 174 -3.15 7.52 5.19
C ALA A 174 -3.15 6.33 6.17
N ILE A 175 -3.13 5.11 5.63
CA ILE A 175 -3.04 3.85 6.38
C ILE A 175 -1.70 3.16 6.11
N SER A 176 -1.48 2.00 6.72
CA SER A 176 -0.27 1.17 6.52
C SER A 176 0.02 0.86 5.04
N GLU A 177 -1.02 0.65 4.22
CA GLU A 177 -0.92 0.38 2.78
C GLU A 177 -0.41 1.59 1.97
N ASP A 178 -0.45 2.80 2.52
CA ASP A 178 -0.05 4.02 1.83
C ASP A 178 1.41 4.43 2.08
N LEU A 179 2.15 3.65 2.88
CA LEU A 179 3.57 3.92 3.17
C LEU A 179 4.43 4.04 1.91
N ASP A 180 4.02 3.40 0.82
CA ASP A 180 4.73 3.47 -0.45
C ASP A 180 4.39 4.74 -1.27
N LYS A 181 3.35 5.48 -0.92
CA LYS A 181 2.99 6.76 -1.54
C LYS A 181 3.74 7.93 -0.93
N LEU A 182 4.37 7.74 0.23
CA LEU A 182 5.15 8.76 0.92
C LEU A 182 6.57 8.90 0.36
N ASP A 183 7.11 10.11 0.45
CA ASP A 183 8.54 10.35 0.26
C ASP A 183 9.38 9.59 1.32
N PHE A 184 10.69 9.50 1.09
CA PHE A 184 11.58 8.74 1.97
C PHE A 184 11.58 9.25 3.42
N HIS A 185 11.54 10.57 3.60
CA HIS A 185 11.56 11.17 4.93
C HIS A 185 10.27 10.83 5.70
N ASN A 186 9.10 11.09 5.13
CA ASN A 186 7.84 10.85 5.82
C ASN A 186 7.61 9.35 6.05
N ARG A 187 8.00 8.48 5.11
CA ARG A 187 7.95 7.04 5.31
C ARG A 187 8.81 6.58 6.49
N LYS A 188 10.02 7.11 6.63
CA LYS A 188 10.97 6.71 7.69
C LYS A 188 10.53 7.12 9.09
N TRP A 189 9.88 8.27 9.23
CA TRP A 189 9.52 8.85 10.52
C TRP A 189 8.06 8.65 10.92
N SER A 190 7.27 7.98 10.08
CA SER A 190 5.89 7.61 10.41
C SER A 190 5.85 6.23 11.05
N VAL A 191 4.94 6.06 12.01
CA VAL A 191 4.62 4.77 12.61
C VAL A 191 3.15 4.45 12.41
N VAL A 192 2.78 3.17 12.37
CA VAL A 192 1.37 2.76 12.33
C VAL A 192 0.82 2.75 13.76
N LYS A 193 -0.36 3.35 13.96
CA LYS A 193 -1.07 3.34 15.25
C LYS A 193 -2.55 3.04 15.07
N SER A 194 -3.18 2.45 16.08
CA SER A 194 -4.64 2.37 16.15
C SER A 194 -5.20 3.75 16.47
N LYS A 195 -6.15 4.19 15.64
CA LYS A 195 -6.88 5.43 15.80
C LYS A 195 -7.78 5.38 17.04
N LYS A 196 -8.47 4.26 17.25
CA LYS A 196 -9.29 4.02 18.44
C LYS A 196 -8.46 4.14 19.72
N GLU A 197 -7.31 3.49 19.80
CA GLU A 197 -6.44 3.59 20.99
C GLU A 197 -5.99 5.02 21.29
N ILE A 198 -5.68 5.81 20.26
CA ILE A 198 -5.31 7.23 20.41
C ILE A 198 -6.50 8.03 20.98
N LEU A 199 -7.71 7.78 20.48
CA LEU A 199 -8.92 8.46 20.95
C LEU A 199 -9.32 8.03 22.36
N ASP A 200 -9.17 6.76 22.70
CA ASP A 200 -9.45 6.23 24.04
C ASP A 200 -8.52 6.90 25.06
N LEU A 201 -7.23 7.05 24.73
CA LEU A 201 -6.27 7.76 25.57
C LEU A 201 -6.62 9.25 25.74
N ALA A 202 -7.18 9.89 24.70
CA ALA A 202 -7.60 11.29 24.78
C ALA A 202 -8.81 11.51 25.72
N ASN A 203 -9.63 10.48 25.88
CA ASN A 203 -10.86 10.52 26.67
C ASN A 203 -10.69 9.95 28.09
N ASP A 204 -9.52 9.40 28.43
CA ASP A 204 -9.24 8.86 29.77
C ASP A 204 -9.22 9.99 30.81
N PRO A 205 -10.06 9.95 31.86
CA PRO A 205 -10.07 10.97 32.90
C PRO A 205 -8.70 11.09 33.56
N VAL A 206 -8.18 12.32 33.62
CA VAL A 206 -6.93 12.61 34.32
C VAL A 206 -7.09 12.21 35.79
N LYS A 207 -6.28 11.26 36.25
CA LYS A 207 -6.19 10.93 37.68
C LYS A 207 -5.65 12.16 38.40
N THR A 208 -6.53 12.84 39.14
CA THR A 208 -6.10 13.84 40.12
C THR A 208 -5.49 13.07 41.29
N ASP A 209 -4.16 13.10 41.40
CA ASP A 209 -3.49 12.70 42.63
C ASP A 209 -3.99 13.64 43.75
N GLU A 210 -4.81 13.10 44.65
CA GLU A 210 -5.15 13.75 45.90
C GLU A 210 -3.84 13.92 46.70
N ARG A 211 -3.46 15.18 46.92
CA ARG A 211 -2.24 15.56 47.65
C ARG A 211 -2.58 16.07 49.04
#